data_AF-A0AAU2UZV1-F1
#
_entry.id   AF-A0AAU2UZV1-F1
#
_cell.length_a   1.000
_cell.length_b   1.000
_cell.length_c   1.000
_cell.angle_alpha   90.00
_cell.angle_beta   90.00
_cell.angle_gamma   90.00
#
_symmetry.space_group_name_H-M   'P 1'
#
loop_
_entity.id
_entity.type
_entity.pdbx_description
1 polymer ?
#
loop_
_entity_poly.entity_id
_entity_poly.type
_entity_poly.pdbx_seq_one_letter_code
_entity_poly.pdbx_strand_id
1 'polypeptide(L)'
;MYHSTAGSGILIFRKGDDIVVVRADRTGAGNVITAYGASGVTGPSGATALGGLPTDPGAAITHADIVEGKIPAKGGYMPPAEQVR
;
A
#
# COMPACT_ATOMS: atom_id res chain seq x y z
N MET A 1 3.10 12.75 2.94
CA MET A 1 1.85 12.11 2.47
C MET A 1 1.96 11.99 0.97
N TYR A 2 1.37 10.96 0.36
CA TYR A 2 1.33 10.82 -1.09
C TYR A 2 -0.11 10.75 -1.57
N HIS A 3 -0.38 11.28 -2.76
CA HIS A 3 -1.67 11.27 -3.41
C HIS A 3 -1.57 10.58 -4.78
N SER A 4 -2.39 9.56 -5.00
CA SER A 4 -2.44 8.81 -6.27
C SER A 4 -2.81 9.69 -7.45
N THR A 5 -2.14 9.49 -8.58
CA THR A 5 -2.39 10.24 -9.82
C THR A 5 -3.59 9.73 -10.62
N ALA A 6 -4.09 8.53 -10.32
CA ALA A 6 -5.18 7.90 -11.08
C ALA A 6 -6.60 8.36 -10.68
N GLY A 7 -6.75 9.45 -9.90
CA GLY A 7 -8.05 10.03 -9.55
C GLY A 7 -8.92 9.21 -8.59
N SER A 8 -8.38 8.14 -7.99
CA SER A 8 -9.11 7.21 -7.11
C SER A 8 -9.20 7.65 -5.64
N GLY A 9 -8.70 8.84 -5.29
CA GLY A 9 -8.69 9.32 -3.91
C GLY A 9 -7.84 8.46 -2.96
N ILE A 10 -6.81 7.78 -3.47
CA ILE A 10 -5.87 7.02 -2.64
C ILE A 10 -4.87 7.99 -1.99
N LEU A 11 -4.82 7.96 -0.66
CA LEU A 11 -3.80 8.63 0.16
C LEU A 11 -2.87 7.61 0.78
N ILE A 12 -1.57 7.87 0.73
CA ILE A 12 -0.55 6.99 1.33
C ILE A 12 0.24 7.77 2.38
N PHE A 13 0.31 7.24 3.58
CA PHE A 13 1.12 7.75 4.69
C PHE A 13 2.29 6.79 4.89
N ARG A 14 3.52 7.30 4.77
CA ARG A 14 4.74 6.50 4.98
C ARG A 14 5.44 6.95 6.24
N LYS A 15 5.89 6.00 7.07
CA LYS A 15 6.78 6.23 8.21
C LYS A 15 7.87 5.16 8.19
N GLY A 16 9.10 5.54 7.87
CA GLY A 16 10.15 4.56 7.60
C GLY A 16 9.76 3.69 6.40
N ASP A 17 9.72 2.37 6.58
CA ASP A 17 9.37 1.40 5.54
C ASP A 17 7.92 0.89 5.62
N ASP A 18 7.17 1.36 6.62
CA ASP A 18 5.76 1.06 6.79
C ASP A 18 4.91 2.09 6.05
N ILE A 19 3.80 1.63 5.47
CA ILE A 19 2.80 2.51 4.87
C ILE A 19 1.39 2.20 5.36
N VAL A 20 0.57 3.24 5.37
CA VAL A 20 -0.88 3.17 5.49
C VAL A 20 -1.48 3.72 4.20
N VAL A 21 -2.28 2.90 3.54
CA VAL A 21 -3.07 3.31 2.37
C VAL A 21 -4.50 3.57 2.81
N VAL A 22 -5.06 4.70 2.40
CA VAL A 22 -6.47 5.09 2.63
C VAL A 22 -7.11 5.32 1.27
N ARG A 23 -8.30 4.76 1.05
CA ARG A 23 -9.11 5.00 -0.15
C ARG A 23 -10.29 5.91 0.20
N ALA A 24 -10.39 7.05 -0.47
CA ALA A 24 -11.46 8.03 -0.27
C ALA A 24 -12.66 7.81 -1.24
N ASP A 25 -12.62 6.80 -2.10
CA ASP A 25 -13.71 6.51 -3.03
C ASP A 25 -14.80 5.63 -2.40
N ARG A 26 -15.83 6.33 -1.88
CA ARG A 26 -17.14 5.85 -1.40
C ARG A 26 -17.28 5.70 0.11
N THR A 27 -18.52 5.92 0.53
CA THR A 27 -19.17 5.93 1.85
C THR A 27 -18.93 4.74 2.79
N GLY A 28 -17.84 3.99 2.65
CA GLY A 28 -17.45 2.88 3.53
C GLY A 28 -16.13 3.18 4.22
N ALA A 29 -15.98 2.66 5.44
CA ALA A 29 -14.78 2.77 6.26
C ALA A 29 -13.50 2.65 5.41
N GLY A 30 -12.64 3.68 5.48
CA GLY A 30 -11.38 3.71 4.76
C GLY A 30 -10.59 2.44 5.07
N ASN A 31 -10.32 1.63 4.04
CA ASN A 31 -9.54 0.41 4.19
C ASN A 31 -8.10 0.80 4.49
N VAL A 32 -7.71 0.74 5.75
CA VAL A 32 -6.33 0.90 6.19
C VAL A 32 -5.59 -0.41 5.84
N ILE A 33 -4.72 -0.36 4.84
CA ILE A 33 -3.83 -1.49 4.53
C ILE A 33 -2.54 -1.29 5.32
N THR A 34 -2.31 -2.11 6.34
CA THR A 34 -1.11 -2.12 7.20
C THR A 34 -0.20 -3.32 6.94
N ALA A 35 -0.40 -4.03 5.82
CA ALA A 35 0.32 -5.27 5.50
C ALA A 35 1.72 -5.03 4.90
N TYR A 36 2.26 -3.82 5.03
CA TYR A 36 3.50 -3.40 4.39
C TYR A 36 4.51 -2.94 5.44
N GLY A 37 5.79 -3.21 5.16
CA GLY A 37 6.89 -2.96 6.07
C GLY A 37 6.98 -4.01 7.18
N ALA A 38 8.11 -3.97 7.90
CA ALA A 38 8.43 -4.97 8.93
C ALA A 38 7.43 -4.99 10.10
N SER A 39 6.65 -3.92 10.26
CA SER A 39 5.61 -3.81 11.29
C SER A 39 4.28 -4.45 10.86
N GLY A 40 4.09 -4.72 9.56
CA GLY A 40 2.93 -5.39 8.99
C GLY A 40 3.16 -6.88 8.78
N VAL A 41 2.10 -7.69 8.83
CA VAL A 41 2.13 -9.06 8.32
C VAL A 41 1.47 -9.14 6.95
N THR A 42 2.02 -9.98 6.08
CA THR A 42 1.63 -10.16 4.68
C THR A 42 0.14 -10.51 4.53
N GLY A 43 -0.42 -11.23 5.51
CA GLY A 43 -1.82 -11.67 5.54
C GLY A 43 -2.15 -12.71 4.45
N PRO A 44 -3.35 -13.31 4.49
CA PRO A 44 -3.72 -14.37 3.54
C PRO A 44 -3.71 -13.88 2.09
N SER A 45 -4.10 -12.62 1.86
CA SER A 45 -4.12 -12.03 0.53
C SER A 45 -2.71 -11.80 -0.02
N GLY A 46 -1.78 -11.33 0.80
CA GLY A 46 -0.39 -11.13 0.37
C GLY A 46 0.31 -12.47 0.12
N ALA A 47 0.08 -13.46 0.97
CA ALA A 47 0.67 -14.79 0.83
C ALA A 47 0.21 -15.48 -0.46
N THR A 48 -1.07 -15.29 -0.83
CA THR A 48 -1.62 -15.80 -2.09
C THR A 48 -1.03 -15.08 -3.31
N ALA A 49 -0.76 -13.78 -3.21
CA ALA A 49 -0.32 -12.96 -4.35
C ALA A 49 1.21 -13.00 -4.57
N LEU A 50 1.99 -13.12 -3.49
CA LEU A 50 3.44 -12.97 -3.49
C LEU A 50 4.19 -14.24 -3.04
N GLY A 51 3.47 -15.27 -2.58
CA GLY A 51 4.05 -16.42 -1.88
C GLY A 51 4.35 -16.12 -0.41
N GLY A 52 4.89 -17.11 0.30
CA GLY A 52 5.21 -17.01 1.73
C GLY A 52 4.04 -17.37 2.66
N LEU A 53 4.20 -17.11 3.95
CA LEU A 53 3.20 -17.35 4.97
C LEU A 53 2.37 -16.08 5.23
N PRO A 54 1.08 -16.21 5.56
CA PRO A 54 0.25 -15.08 5.98
C PRO A 54 0.78 -14.29 7.19
N THR A 55 1.68 -14.91 7.96
CA THR A 55 2.34 -14.32 9.14
C THR A 55 3.70 -13.72 8.84
N ASP A 56 4.22 -13.88 7.61
CA ASP A 56 5.52 -13.30 7.25
C ASP A 56 5.43 -11.78 7.28
N PRO A 57 6.53 -11.08 7.64
CA PRO A 57 6.58 -9.63 7.57
C PRO A 57 6.21 -9.13 6.17
N GLY A 58 5.50 -8.03 6.11
CA GLY A 58 5.17 -7.35 4.86
C GLY A 58 6.42 -6.87 4.14
N ALA A 59 6.38 -6.86 2.81
CA ALA A 59 7.45 -6.28 2.02
C ALA A 59 7.62 -4.79 2.37
N ALA A 60 8.86 -4.35 2.53
CA ALA A 60 9.19 -2.95 2.73
C ALA A 60 8.74 -2.14 1.52
N ILE A 61 8.07 -1.00 1.76
CA ILE A 61 7.64 -0.09 0.70
C ILE A 61 8.51 1.15 0.74
N THR A 62 9.29 1.34 -0.33
CA THR A 62 10.16 2.48 -0.49
C THR A 62 9.41 3.68 -1.06
N HIS A 63 10.05 4.85 -1.02
CA HIS A 63 9.56 6.02 -1.75
C HIS A 63 9.43 5.75 -3.25
N ALA A 64 10.42 5.08 -3.85
CA ALA A 64 10.43 4.75 -5.28
C ALA A 64 9.22 3.87 -5.64
N ASP A 65 8.89 2.89 -4.80
CA ASP A 65 7.73 2.02 -5.05
C ASP A 65 6.41 2.79 -5.07
N ILE A 66 6.30 3.85 -4.26
CA ILE A 66 5.12 4.71 -4.21
C ILE A 66 5.02 5.59 -5.46
N VAL A 67 6.11 6.29 -5.81
CA VAL A 67 6.09 7.25 -6.93
C VAL A 67 6.13 6.59 -8.31
N GLU A 68 6.55 5.33 -8.39
CA GLU A 68 6.57 4.55 -9.64
C GLU A 68 5.37 3.61 -9.78
N GLY A 69 4.51 3.51 -8.76
CA GLY A 69 3.32 2.64 -8.81
C GLY A 69 3.67 1.15 -8.77
N LYS A 70 4.58 0.77 -7.87
CA LYS A 70 5.03 -0.62 -7.66
C LYS A 70 4.53 -1.25 -6.36
N ILE A 71 3.62 -0.58 -5.64
CA ILE A 71 2.98 -1.17 -4.46
C ILE A 71 2.02 -2.28 -4.92
N PRO A 72 2.21 -3.56 -4.52
CA PRO A 72 1.33 -4.64 -4.92
C PRO A 72 -0.11 -4.43 -4.44
N ALA A 73 -1.10 -4.71 -5.28
CA ALA A 73 -2.52 -4.63 -4.95
C ALA A 73 -3.29 -5.80 -5.56
N LYS A 74 -4.58 -5.92 -5.21
CA LYS A 74 -5.46 -6.93 -5.83
C LYS A 74 -5.57 -6.64 -7.33
N GLY A 75 -5.01 -7.54 -8.15
CA GLY A 75 -5.08 -7.44 -9.62
C GLY A 75 -3.94 -6.66 -10.28
N GLY A 76 -2.83 -6.42 -9.59
CA GLY A 76 -1.64 -5.78 -10.16
C GLY A 76 -0.93 -4.88 -9.17
N TYR A 77 -0.63 -3.66 -9.59
CA TYR A 77 0.01 -2.65 -8.75
C TYR A 77 -0.88 -1.43 -8.56
N MET A 78 -0.69 -0.72 -7.44
CA MET A 78 -1.30 0.58 -7.24
C MET A 78 -0.74 1.57 -8.26
N PRO A 79 -1.54 2.53 -8.74
CA PRO A 79 -1.05 3.61 -9.58
C PRO A 79 0.04 4.42 -8.86
N PRO A 80 0.94 5.07 -9.63
CA PRO A 80 1.89 6.04 -9.11
C PRO A 80 1.23 7.12 -8.24
N ALA A 81 1.95 7.60 -7.23
CA ALA A 81 1.50 8.68 -6.37
C ALA A 81 2.54 9.80 -6.25
N GLU A 82 2.07 11.04 -6.13
CA GLU A 82 2.92 12.21 -5.94
C GLU A 82 3.05 12.54 -4.46
N GLN A 83 4.25 12.94 -4.03
CA GLN A 83 4.46 13.39 -2.66
C GLN A 83 3.89 14.80 -2.48
N VAL A 84 2.94 14.94 -1.55
CA VAL A 84 2.42 16.23 -1.12
C VAL A 84 3.39 16.84 -0.11
N ARG A 85 3.83 18.08 -0.39
CA ARG A 85 4.67 18.90 0.51
C ARG A 85 3.82 19.70 1.48
#